data_AF-K0HQT6-F1
#
_entry.id   AF-K0HQT6-F1
#
_cell.length_a   1.000
_cell.length_b   1.000
_cell.length_c   1.000
_cell.angle_alpha   90.00
_cell.angle_beta   90.00
_cell.angle_gamma   90.00
#
_symmetry.space_group_name_H-M   'P 1'
#
loop_
_entity.id
_entity.type
_entity.pdbx_description
1 polymer ?
#
loop_
_entity_poly.entity_id
_entity_poly.type
_entity_poly.pdbx_seq_one_letter_code
_entity_poly.pdbx_strand_id
1 'polypeptide(L)' 'MTKRPSLSPAQRNALWRATVGQTPSKDPRTLQALHRKGLLQGIDHRPTDAGAAYFALPATGELPGARTT' A
#
# COMPACT_ATOMS: atom_id res chain seq x y z
N MET A 1 15.95 6.77 -5.16
CA MET A 1 14.60 6.89 -5.79
C MET A 1 13.77 5.64 -5.48
N THR A 2 13.06 5.62 -4.36
CA THR A 2 12.16 4.50 -4.00
C THR A 2 10.84 4.67 -4.75
N LYS A 3 10.75 4.07 -5.95
CA LYS A 3 9.49 4.04 -6.71
C LYS A 3 8.43 3.31 -5.90
N ARG A 4 7.26 3.93 -5.68
CA ARG A 4 6.09 3.26 -5.07
C ARG A 4 5.83 1.97 -5.85
N PRO A 5 5.73 0.80 -5.19
CA PRO A 5 5.44 -0.43 -5.88
C PRO A 5 4.08 -0.31 -6.57
N SER A 6 4.06 -0.59 -7.88
CA SER A 6 2.80 -0.69 -8.61
C SER A 6 1.96 -1.82 -8.00
N LEU A 7 0.74 -1.49 -7.60
CA LEU A 7 -0.24 -2.41 -7.03
C LEU A 7 -1.46 -2.47 -7.95
N SER A 8 -1.92 -3.69 -8.22
CA SER A 8 -3.20 -3.92 -8.88
C SER A 8 -4.37 -3.41 -8.01
N PRO A 9 -5.55 -3.13 -8.58
CA PRO A 9 -6.71 -2.66 -7.80
C PRO A 9 -7.06 -3.57 -6.60
N ALA A 10 -7.00 -4.90 -6.79
CA ALA A 10 -7.22 -5.87 -5.72
C ALA A 10 -6.17 -5.79 -4.58
N GLN A 11 -4.90 -5.59 -4.93
CA GLN A 11 -3.80 -5.43 -3.96
C GLN A 11 -3.93 -4.14 -3.17
N ARG A 12 -4.31 -3.04 -3.84
CA ARG A 12 -4.55 -1.77 -3.17
C ARG A 12 -5.73 -1.86 -2.20
N ASN A 13 -6.84 -2.48 -2.61
CA ASN A 13 -7.99 -2.68 -1.73
C ASN A 13 -7.64 -3.59 -0.54
N ALA A 14 -6.90 -4.67 -0.76
CA ALA A 14 -6.45 -5.56 0.30
C ALA A 14 -5.56 -4.84 1.33
N LEU A 15 -4.62 -4.01 0.85
CA LEU A 15 -3.76 -3.20 1.71
C LEU A 15 -4.57 -2.15 2.48
N TRP A 16 -5.51 -1.47 1.82
CA TRP A 16 -6.38 -0.49 2.47
C TRP A 16 -7.17 -1.10 3.63
N ARG A 17 -7.77 -2.28 3.39
CA ARG A 17 -8.52 -3.01 4.42
C ARG A 17 -7.64 -3.36 5.61
N ALA A 18 -6.42 -3.83 5.37
CA ALA A 18 -5.45 -4.10 6.43
C ALA A 18 -5.07 -2.83 7.21
N THR A 19 -4.95 -1.67 6.54
CA THR A 19 -4.65 -0.39 7.21
C THR A 19 -5.78 0.16 8.06
N VAL A 20 -7.04 -0.09 7.70
CA VAL A 20 -8.22 0.34 8.49
C VAL A 20 -8.66 -0.72 9.51
N GLY A 21 -7.85 -1.75 9.76
CA GLY A 21 -8.14 -2.82 10.73
C GLY A 21 -9.24 -3.79 10.29
N GLN A 22 -9.61 -3.80 9.01
CA GLN A 22 -10.53 -4.80 8.47
C GLN A 22 -9.81 -6.08 8.06
N THR A 23 -10.55 -7.18 8.02
CA THR A 23 -10.05 -8.46 7.48
C THR A 23 -9.48 -8.24 6.07
N PRO A 24 -8.23 -8.62 5.79
CA PRO A 24 -7.64 -8.46 4.47
C PRO A 24 -8.38 -9.28 3.40
N SER A 25 -8.04 -9.08 2.12
CA SER A 25 -8.64 -9.88 1.03
C SER A 25 -8.48 -11.38 1.26
N LYS A 26 -9.51 -12.16 0.92
CA LYS A 26 -9.47 -13.64 0.97
C LYS A 26 -8.60 -14.27 -0.12
N ASP A 27 -8.07 -13.46 -1.03
CA ASP A 27 -7.28 -13.93 -2.16
C ASP A 27 -5.81 -14.14 -1.74
N PRO A 28 -5.31 -15.39 -1.69
CA PRO A 28 -3.98 -15.69 -1.17
C PRO A 28 -2.86 -15.13 -2.07
N ARG A 29 -3.09 -15.02 -3.39
CA ARG A 29 -2.12 -14.43 -4.33
C ARG A 29 -1.91 -12.94 -4.06
N THR A 30 -2.99 -12.24 -3.75
CA THR A 30 -2.97 -10.82 -3.39
C THR A 30 -2.20 -10.59 -2.10
N LEU A 31 -2.46 -11.40 -1.07
CA LEU A 31 -1.73 -11.32 0.21
C LEU A 31 -0.25 -11.66 0.03
N GLN A 32 0.06 -12.75 -0.68
CA GLN A 32 1.44 -13.15 -0.95
C GLN A 32 2.22 -12.07 -1.72
N ALA A 33 1.58 -11.39 -2.69
CA ALA A 33 2.21 -10.30 -3.41
C ALA A 33 2.50 -9.09 -2.52
N LEU A 34 1.60 -8.76 -1.59
CA LEU A 34 1.81 -7.67 -0.63
C LEU A 34 2.91 -8.01 0.40
N HIS A 35 2.97 -9.26 0.84
CA HIS A 35 4.05 -9.81 1.68
C HIS A 35 5.40 -9.71 0.96
N ARG A 36 5.47 -10.16 -0.31
CA ARG A 36 6.69 -10.08 -1.13
C ARG A 36 7.16 -8.64 -1.35
N LYS A 37 6.23 -7.67 -1.35
CA LYS A 37 6.53 -6.23 -1.47
C LYS A 37 6.86 -5.57 -0.13
N GLY A 38 6.83 -6.32 0.98
CA GLY A 38 7.10 -5.80 2.33
C GLY A 38 6.03 -4.84 2.85
N LEU A 39 4.81 -4.89 2.29
CA LEU A 39 3.69 -4.02 2.68
C LEU A 39 2.81 -4.65 3.76
N LEU A 40 2.81 -5.98 3.84
CA LEU A 40 2.16 -6.75 4.91
C LEU A 40 3.19 -7.66 5.58
N GLN A 41 2.94 -7.98 6.85
CA GLN A 41 3.77 -8.86 7.67
C GLN A 41 2.93 -9.77 8.56
N GLY A 42 3.54 -10.88 8.99
CA GLY A 42 2.95 -11.85 9.91
C GLY A 42 1.80 -12.67 9.32
N ILE A 43 1.33 -13.66 10.09
CA ILE A 43 0.22 -14.54 9.70
C ILE A 43 -1.12 -13.80 9.68
N ASP A 44 -1.26 -12.73 10.47
CA ASP A 44 -2.45 -11.89 10.52
C ASP A 44 -2.52 -10.86 9.38
N HIS A 45 -1.51 -10.86 8.49
CA HIS A 45 -1.42 -9.95 7.35
C HIS A 45 -1.54 -8.47 7.77
N ARG A 46 -0.87 -8.09 8.86
CA ARG A 46 -0.86 -6.71 9.35
C ARG A 46 -0.07 -5.81 8.40
N PRO A 47 -0.49 -4.56 8.20
CA PRO A 47 0.31 -3.60 7.44
C PRO A 47 1.64 -3.34 8.15
N THR A 48 2.72 -3.27 7.38
CA THR A 48 4.01 -2.75 7.85
C THR A 48 3.98 -1.22 7.84
N ASP A 49 5.00 -0.56 8.40
CA ASP A 49 5.17 0.90 8.28
C ASP A 49 5.12 1.35 6.82
N ALA A 50 5.75 0.59 5.91
CA ALA A 50 5.70 0.87 4.47
C ALA A 50 4.30 0.67 3.86
N GLY A 51 3.55 -0.34 4.34
CA GLY A 51 2.16 -0.58 3.95
C GLY A 51 1.21 0.51 4.42
N ALA A 52 1.37 0.98 5.66
CA ALA A 52 0.61 2.09 6.22
C ALA A 52 0.96 3.41 5.50
N ALA A 53 2.25 3.66 5.26
CA ALA A 53 2.72 4.84 4.54
C ALA A 53 2.33 4.83 3.05
N TYR A 54 1.90 3.71 2.48
CA TYR A 54 1.51 3.62 1.07
C TYR A 54 0.38 4.60 0.69
N PHE A 55 -0.54 4.86 1.63
CA PHE A 55 -1.65 5.80 1.49
C PHE A 55 -1.34 7.19 2.06
N ALA A 56 -0.38 7.29 2.99
CA ALA A 56 0.07 8.56 3.54
C ALA A 56 1.02 9.31 2.60
N LEU A 57 1.71 8.59 1.70
CA LEU A 57 2.50 9.22 0.65
C LEU A 57 1.54 9.96 -0.30
N PRO A 58 1.64 11.30 -0.45
CA PRO A 58 0.95 11.98 -1.54
C PRO A 58 1.32 11.25 -2.82
N ALA A 59 0.33 10.95 -3.65
CA ALA A 59 0.58 10.30 -4.91
C ALA A 59 1.58 11.17 -5.67
N THR A 60 2.85 10.76 -5.68
CA THR A 60 3.92 11.50 -6.35
C THR A 60 3.50 11.63 -7.81
N GLY A 61 3.13 12.85 -8.14
CA GLY A 61 2.11 13.18 -9.14
C GLY A 61 1.71 14.64 -8.97
N GLU A 62 1.78 15.18 -7.75
CA GLU A 62 1.94 16.61 -7.54
C GLU A 62 3.41 16.94 -7.31
N LEU A 63 4.05 17.45 -8.37
CA LEU A 63 5.32 18.14 -8.31
C LEU A 63 5.15 19.39 -7.43
N PRO A 64 6.12 19.75 -6.57
CA PRO A 64 6.16 21.09 -5.97
C PRO A 64 6.45 22.10 -7.09
N GLY A 65 5.41 22.62 -7.73
CA GLY A 65 5.58 23.45 -8.93
C GLY A 65 4.29 23.97 -9.56
N ALA A 66 3.30 24.38 -8.77
CA ALA A 66 2.17 25.17 -9.28
C ALA A 66 2.16 26.57 -8.64
N ARG A 67 3.05 27.40 -9.18
CA ARG A 67 3.01 28.87 -9.25
C ARG A 67 2.58 29.65 -8.00
N THR A 68 3.57 30.14 -7.26
CA THR A 68 3.58 31.55 -6.84
C THR A 68 3.79 32.44 -8.06
N THR A 69 2.77 33.20 -8.45
CA THR A 69 2.82 34.61 -8.92
C THR A 69 1.40 35.11 -9.07
#